data_AF-A0A0C1L7V5-F1
#
_entry.id   AF-A0A0C1L7V5-F1
#
_cell.length_a   1.000
_cell.length_b   1.000
_cell.length_c   1.000
_cell.angle_alpha   90.00
_cell.angle_beta   90.00
_cell.angle_gamma   90.00
#
_symmetry.space_group_name_H-M   'P 1'
#
loop_
_entity.id
_entity.type
_entity.pdbx_description
1 polymer ?
#
loop_
_entity_poly.entity_id
_entity_poly.type
_entity_poly.pdbx_seq_one_letter_code
_entity_poly.pdbx_strand_id
1 'polypeptide(L)'
;MKYKLEKPVHGSIGTEKYQCTIEWRNGQFISDEPLSNGGTDSGPDPFTLLLSSLASCTLITLRMYIERKGLDIPSIAVNTNLYQSTKDGQLETIIDRDILFTSPVDEEVKTRLQQIADLCPVSKLLMNQVKVRTFIYKEGDTVTINYANENITVVWRPKFCQHSTRCWTQLPMVFKPNLKKWIDPDGAAPERIEEQVRRCPSGALDFKYNSPEDSKPDNN
;
A
#
# COMPACT_ATOMS: atom_id res chain seq x y z
N MET A 1 13.20 -1.19 -4.15
CA MET A 1 11.92 -0.91 -3.46
C MET A 1 10.83 -1.63 -4.22
N LYS A 2 10.11 -2.52 -3.55
CA LYS A 2 8.96 -3.29 -4.07
C LYS A 2 7.75 -2.92 -3.20
N TYR A 3 6.59 -2.67 -3.80
CA TYR A 3 5.37 -2.45 -3.04
C TYR A 3 4.96 -3.72 -2.29
N LYS A 4 4.38 -3.56 -1.08
CA LYS A 4 3.94 -4.70 -0.26
C LYS A 4 2.71 -5.40 -0.85
N LEU A 5 1.90 -4.68 -1.61
CA LEU A 5 0.72 -5.18 -2.34
C LEU A 5 0.96 -5.07 -3.85
N GLU A 6 0.44 -6.04 -4.60
CA GLU A 6 0.51 -6.02 -6.08
C GLU A 6 -0.41 -4.95 -6.68
N LYS A 7 -1.61 -4.81 -6.12
CA LYS A 7 -2.56 -3.72 -6.43
C LYS A 7 -2.67 -2.79 -5.22
N PRO A 8 -2.75 -1.46 -5.42
CA PRO A 8 -2.97 -0.54 -4.32
C PRO A 8 -4.34 -0.79 -3.67
N VAL A 9 -4.48 -0.38 -2.41
CA VAL A 9 -5.82 -0.18 -1.82
C VAL A 9 -6.41 1.05 -2.51
N HIS A 10 -7.61 0.90 -3.06
CA HIS A 10 -8.34 1.99 -3.68
C HIS A 10 -9.38 2.52 -2.70
N GLY A 11 -9.52 3.83 -2.62
CA GLY A 11 -10.53 4.48 -1.80
C GLY A 11 -11.22 5.55 -2.63
N SER A 12 -12.54 5.61 -2.53
CA SER A 12 -13.36 6.62 -3.19
C SER A 12 -14.46 7.10 -2.25
N ILE A 13 -14.80 8.38 -2.37
CA ILE A 13 -15.90 9.02 -1.67
C ILE A 13 -16.72 9.82 -2.68
N GLY A 14 -18.04 9.75 -2.56
CA GLY A 14 -18.99 10.53 -3.35
C GLY A 14 -19.38 11.82 -2.64
N THR A 15 -20.64 12.23 -2.80
CA THR A 15 -21.22 13.40 -2.12
C THR A 15 -21.88 13.05 -0.79
N GLU A 16 -22.02 11.76 -0.46
CA GLU A 16 -22.44 11.31 0.86
C GLU A 16 -21.41 11.74 1.91
N LYS A 17 -21.88 12.19 3.07
CA LYS A 17 -21.00 12.80 4.07
C LYS A 17 -20.10 11.75 4.71
N TYR A 18 -18.80 11.90 4.49
CA TYR A 18 -17.69 11.18 5.12
C TYR A 18 -17.65 9.65 4.94
N GLN A 19 -18.70 9.06 4.37
CA GLN A 19 -18.71 7.66 3.99
C GLN A 19 -17.83 7.41 2.76
N CYS A 20 -16.84 6.53 2.92
CA CYS A 20 -15.90 6.11 1.91
C CYS A 20 -16.10 4.63 1.58
N THR A 21 -15.95 4.26 0.31
CA THR A 21 -15.76 2.85 -0.09
C THR A 21 -14.27 2.57 -0.22
N ILE A 22 -13.80 1.52 0.46
CA ILE A 22 -12.42 1.04 0.42
C ILE A 22 -12.38 -0.34 -0.24
N GLU A 23 -11.61 -0.47 -1.30
CA GLU A 23 -11.44 -1.71 -2.06
C GLU A 23 -10.01 -2.25 -1.86
N TRP A 24 -9.90 -3.54 -1.57
CA TRP A 24 -8.62 -4.26 -1.54
C TRP A 24 -8.74 -5.54 -2.36
N ARG A 25 -7.66 -5.98 -3.02
CA ARG A 25 -7.54 -7.27 -3.74
C ARG A 25 -8.83 -7.78 -4.41
N ASN A 26 -9.69 -8.46 -3.64
CA ASN A 26 -10.91 -9.14 -4.05
C ASN A 26 -12.17 -8.76 -3.22
N GLY A 27 -12.15 -7.67 -2.43
CA GLY A 27 -13.26 -7.27 -1.57
C GLY A 27 -13.33 -5.76 -1.35
N GLN A 28 -14.42 -5.33 -0.70
CA GLN A 28 -14.65 -3.93 -0.33
C GLN A 28 -15.31 -3.81 1.04
N PHE A 29 -15.07 -2.70 1.74
CA PHE A 29 -15.74 -2.32 2.98
C PHE A 29 -15.98 -0.81 3.02
N ILE A 30 -16.87 -0.39 3.92
CA ILE A 30 -17.18 1.02 4.16
C ILE A 30 -16.30 1.54 5.32
N SER A 31 -15.78 2.76 5.18
CA SER A 31 -15.23 3.54 6.30
C SER A 31 -16.06 4.80 6.43
N ASP A 32 -16.42 5.19 7.64
CA ASP A 32 -17.31 6.32 7.87
C ASP A 32 -16.98 6.99 9.20
N GLU A 33 -17.24 8.29 9.26
CA GLU A 33 -17.12 9.03 10.51
C GLU A 33 -18.38 8.79 11.38
N PRO A 34 -18.26 8.86 12.71
CA PRO A 34 -19.41 8.74 13.60
C PRO A 34 -20.37 9.93 13.42
N LEU A 35 -21.59 9.78 13.95
CA LEU A 35 -22.61 10.84 13.95
C LEU A 35 -22.10 12.17 14.54
N SER A 36 -21.24 12.12 15.56
CA SER A 36 -20.66 13.30 16.22
C SER A 36 -19.79 14.14 15.29
N ASN A 37 -19.20 13.51 14.27
CA ASN A 37 -18.35 14.16 13.26
C ASN A 37 -19.13 14.41 11.96
N GLY A 38 -20.43 14.10 11.92
CA GLY A 38 -21.33 14.35 10.80
C GLY A 38 -21.37 13.26 9.74
N GLY A 39 -20.80 12.08 10.01
CA GLY A 39 -20.96 10.89 9.18
C GLY A 39 -22.23 10.13 9.55
N THR A 40 -22.35 8.89 9.09
CA THR A 40 -23.53 8.03 9.32
C THR A 40 -23.27 6.85 10.25
N ASP A 41 -22.04 6.71 10.75
CA ASP A 41 -21.61 5.59 11.61
C ASP A 41 -21.86 4.22 10.95
N SER A 42 -21.80 4.18 9.61
CA SER A 42 -22.10 2.99 8.79
C SER A 42 -20.91 2.02 8.64
N GLY A 43 -19.74 2.42 9.13
CA GLY A 43 -18.50 1.67 9.13
C GLY A 43 -17.49 2.29 10.09
N PRO A 44 -16.36 1.62 10.35
CA PRO A 44 -15.33 2.16 11.24
C PRO A 44 -14.70 3.44 10.68
N ASP A 45 -14.42 4.37 11.57
CA ASP A 45 -13.66 5.58 11.25
C ASP A 45 -12.19 5.24 10.93
N PRO A 46 -11.42 6.16 10.32
CA PRO A 46 -10.04 5.91 9.93
C PRO A 46 -9.10 5.50 11.08
N PHE A 47 -9.30 6.04 12.28
CA PHE A 47 -8.50 5.67 13.45
C PHE A 47 -8.88 4.27 13.95
N THR A 48 -10.17 3.93 13.98
CA THR A 48 -10.62 2.57 14.29
C THR A 48 -10.04 1.55 13.30
N LEU A 49 -9.95 1.88 12.01
CA LEU A 49 -9.30 1.02 11.01
C LEU A 49 -7.79 0.85 11.27
N LEU A 50 -7.09 1.94 11.60
CA LEU A 50 -5.66 1.89 11.94
C LEU A 50 -5.41 0.98 13.16
N LEU A 51 -6.18 1.18 14.24
CA LEU A 51 -6.11 0.37 15.46
C LEU A 51 -6.46 -1.10 15.20
N SER A 52 -7.52 -1.35 14.41
CA SER A 52 -7.92 -2.70 14.00
C SER A 52 -6.82 -3.43 13.23
N SER A 53 -6.03 -2.69 12.43
CA SER A 53 -4.87 -3.27 11.73
C SER A 53 -3.77 -3.74 12.70
N LEU A 54 -3.53 -3.01 13.79
CA LEU A 54 -2.57 -3.39 14.83
C LEU A 54 -3.09 -4.57 15.67
N ALA A 55 -4.36 -4.52 16.08
CA ALA A 55 -4.99 -5.58 16.87
C ALA A 55 -4.98 -6.91 16.11
N SER A 56 -5.48 -6.92 14.87
CA SER A 56 -5.52 -8.12 14.02
C SER A 56 -4.13 -8.68 13.72
N CYS A 57 -3.15 -7.82 13.38
CA CYS A 57 -1.78 -8.26 13.12
C CYS A 57 -1.12 -8.86 14.36
N THR A 58 -1.40 -8.31 15.54
CA THR A 58 -0.92 -8.84 16.82
C THR A 58 -1.53 -10.21 17.10
N LEU A 59 -2.86 -10.33 17.04
CA LEU A 59 -3.57 -11.59 17.30
C LEU A 59 -3.11 -12.73 16.39
N ILE A 60 -2.98 -12.47 15.08
CA ILE A 60 -2.48 -13.44 14.11
C ILE A 60 -1.06 -13.89 14.49
N THR A 61 -0.17 -12.95 14.81
CA THR A 61 1.23 -13.25 15.15
C THR A 61 1.33 -14.08 16.43
N LEU A 62 0.54 -13.75 17.46
CA LEU A 62 0.51 -14.49 18.71
C LEU A 62 -0.05 -15.90 18.52
N ARG A 63 -1.15 -16.05 17.76
CA ARG A 63 -1.73 -17.37 17.44
C ARG A 63 -0.72 -18.26 16.73
N MET A 64 -0.04 -17.75 15.70
CA MET A 64 1.02 -18.48 14.99
C MET A 64 2.14 -18.95 15.94
N TYR A 65 2.54 -18.11 16.90
CA TYR A 65 3.57 -18.47 17.87
C TYR A 65 3.11 -19.55 18.86
N ILE A 66 1.89 -19.42 19.38
CA ILE A 66 1.27 -20.35 20.33
C ILE A 66 1.15 -21.74 19.71
N GLU A 67 0.64 -21.82 18.48
CA GLU A 67 0.54 -23.08 17.73
C GLU A 67 1.92 -23.70 17.49
N ARG A 68 2.89 -22.89 17.05
CA ARG A 68 4.26 -23.36 16.81
C ARG A 68 4.94 -23.92 18.08
N LYS A 69 4.57 -23.40 19.25
CA LYS A 69 5.11 -23.82 20.55
C LYS A 69 4.27 -24.87 21.27
N GLY A 70 3.11 -25.24 20.72
CA GLY A 70 2.20 -26.20 21.35
C GLY A 70 1.64 -25.71 22.70
N LEU A 71 1.46 -24.40 22.86
CA LEU A 71 0.92 -23.83 24.11
C LEU A 71 -0.61 -23.95 24.14
N ASP A 72 -1.17 -24.36 25.29
CA ASP A 72 -2.62 -24.45 25.49
C ASP A 72 -3.21 -23.10 25.89
N ILE A 73 -3.43 -22.23 24.89
CA ILE A 73 -4.06 -20.92 25.06
C ILE A 73 -5.22 -20.82 24.05
N PRO A 74 -6.45 -21.16 24.45
CA PRO A 74 -7.57 -21.31 23.52
C PRO A 74 -8.06 -19.97 22.97
N SER A 75 -8.06 -18.91 23.77
CA SER A 75 -8.53 -17.59 23.35
C SER A 75 -7.61 -16.47 23.83
N ILE A 76 -7.49 -15.45 22.98
CA ILE A 76 -6.68 -14.25 23.18
C ILE A 76 -7.50 -13.08 22.63
N ALA A 77 -7.59 -12.00 23.38
CA ALA A 77 -8.17 -10.75 22.94
C ALA A 77 -7.13 -9.63 23.00
N VAL A 78 -7.31 -8.62 22.15
CA VAL A 78 -6.48 -7.43 22.12
C VAL A 78 -7.37 -6.21 22.09
N ASN A 79 -7.16 -5.30 23.04
CA ASN A 79 -7.73 -3.96 23.00
C ASN A 79 -6.62 -2.99 22.57
N THR A 80 -6.96 -2.04 21.72
CA THR A 80 -6.02 -0.99 21.30
C THR A 80 -6.71 0.35 21.35
N ASN A 81 -5.99 1.37 21.79
CA ASN A 81 -6.45 2.75 21.76
C ASN A 81 -5.28 3.68 21.46
N LEU A 82 -5.56 4.90 21.02
CA LEU A 82 -4.51 5.90 20.79
C LEU A 82 -4.82 7.21 21.51
N TYR A 83 -3.76 7.89 21.89
CA TYR A 83 -3.84 9.28 22.31
C TYR A 83 -2.65 10.04 21.72
N GLN A 84 -2.84 11.35 21.59
CA GLN A 84 -1.82 12.24 21.06
C GLN A 84 -1.58 13.36 22.04
N SER A 85 -0.32 13.71 22.23
CA SER A 85 0.13 14.81 23.07
C SER A 85 1.15 15.64 22.30
N THR A 86 1.22 16.93 22.62
CA THR A 86 2.26 17.80 22.06
C THR A 86 3.35 17.98 23.10
N LYS A 87 4.57 17.57 22.78
CA LYS A 87 5.75 17.73 23.64
C LYS A 87 6.84 18.45 22.85
N ASP A 88 7.37 19.54 23.40
CA ASP A 88 8.40 20.37 22.77
C ASP A 88 8.03 20.85 21.35
N GLY A 89 6.74 21.14 21.12
CA GLY A 89 6.21 21.56 19.82
C GLY A 89 6.10 20.44 18.78
N GLN A 90 6.39 19.19 19.15
CA GLN A 90 6.21 18.02 18.29
C GLN A 90 5.01 17.20 18.75
N LEU A 91 4.23 16.72 17.78
CA LEU A 91 3.12 15.80 18.04
C LEU A 91 3.69 14.41 18.32
N GLU A 92 3.50 13.95 19.56
CA GLU A 92 3.76 12.59 19.99
C GLU A 92 2.45 11.79 19.90
N THR A 93 2.50 10.60 19.32
CA THR A 93 1.35 9.69 19.23
C THR A 93 1.71 8.41 19.97
N ILE A 94 0.86 8.02 20.92
CA ILE A 94 1.01 6.81 21.72
C ILE A 94 -0.19 5.91 21.46
N ILE A 95 0.09 4.63 21.21
CA ILE A 95 -0.92 3.61 21.00
C ILE A 95 -0.75 2.57 22.09
N ASP A 96 -1.75 2.44 22.94
CA ASP A 96 -1.80 1.41 23.97
C ASP A 96 -2.38 0.12 23.39
N ARG A 97 -1.88 -1.01 23.91
CA ARG A 97 -2.30 -2.34 23.49
C ARG A 97 -2.35 -3.28 24.68
N ASP A 98 -3.55 -3.66 25.08
CA ASP A 98 -3.80 -4.61 26.17
C ASP A 98 -4.07 -6.00 25.60
N ILE A 99 -3.31 -7.00 26.03
CA ILE A 99 -3.49 -8.40 25.63
C ILE A 99 -4.16 -9.16 26.78
N LEU A 100 -5.29 -9.78 26.49
CA LEU A 100 -6.08 -10.53 27.47
C LEU A 100 -6.11 -12.01 27.14
N PHE A 101 -5.94 -12.84 28.16
CA PHE A 101 -6.06 -14.30 28.07
C PHE A 101 -7.28 -14.75 28.88
N THR A 102 -8.10 -15.64 28.32
CA THR A 102 -9.27 -16.18 29.03
C THR A 102 -8.92 -17.37 29.92
N SER A 103 -7.71 -17.91 29.80
CA SER A 103 -7.16 -18.98 30.63
C SER A 103 -5.93 -18.48 31.41
N PRO A 104 -5.59 -19.10 32.55
CA PRO A 104 -4.33 -18.84 33.22
C PRO A 104 -3.15 -19.09 32.28
N VAL A 105 -2.20 -18.15 32.25
CA VAL A 105 -0.96 -18.25 31.48
C VAL A 105 0.18 -17.91 32.43
N ASP A 106 1.24 -18.71 32.38
CA ASP A 106 2.43 -18.49 33.19
C ASP A 106 3.12 -17.16 32.83
N GLU A 107 3.76 -16.51 33.83
CA GLU A 107 4.38 -15.20 33.67
C GLU A 107 5.54 -15.20 32.67
N GLU A 108 6.29 -16.30 32.60
CA GLU A 108 7.34 -16.48 31.58
C GLU A 108 6.74 -16.47 30.17
N VAL A 109 5.61 -17.18 30.00
CA VAL A 109 4.89 -17.24 28.72
C VAL A 109 4.28 -15.88 28.39
N LYS A 110 3.69 -15.16 29.34
CA LYS A 110 3.17 -13.80 29.13
C LYS A 110 4.26 -12.84 28.67
N THR A 111 5.39 -12.83 29.37
CA THR A 111 6.56 -12.01 29.02
C THR A 111 7.03 -12.32 27.60
N ARG A 112 7.06 -13.62 27.24
CA ARG A 112 7.44 -14.03 25.91
C ARG A 112 6.42 -13.59 24.85
N LEU A 113 5.13 -13.74 25.11
CA LEU A 113 4.07 -13.32 24.19
C LEU A 113 4.08 -11.80 23.97
N GLN A 114 4.35 -11.01 25.02
CA GLN A 114 4.53 -9.56 24.90
C GLN A 114 5.66 -9.22 23.91
N GLN A 115 6.83 -9.85 24.05
CA GLN A 115 7.94 -9.66 23.11
C GLN A 115 7.56 -10.05 21.67
N ILE A 116 6.79 -11.13 21.49
CA ILE A 116 6.33 -11.55 20.17
C ILE A 116 5.32 -10.55 19.58
N ALA A 117 4.47 -9.95 20.41
CA ALA A 117 3.51 -8.94 19.97
C ALA A 117 4.22 -7.71 19.37
N ASP A 118 5.38 -7.31 19.91
CA ASP A 118 6.19 -6.21 19.38
C ASP A 118 6.85 -6.54 18.03
N LEU A 119 6.97 -7.83 17.72
CA LEU A 119 7.56 -8.29 16.47
C LEU A 119 6.56 -8.39 15.32
N CYS A 120 5.26 -8.15 15.57
CA CYS A 120 4.25 -8.23 14.53
C CYS A 120 4.54 -7.17 13.43
N PRO A 121 4.27 -7.48 12.14
CA PRO A 121 4.58 -6.58 11.04
C PRO A 121 4.06 -5.15 11.18
N VAL A 122 2.87 -4.95 11.78
CA VAL A 122 2.28 -3.61 11.98
C VAL A 122 2.97 -2.87 13.14
N SER A 123 3.28 -3.53 14.26
CA SER A 123 4.10 -2.93 15.34
C SER A 123 5.45 -2.44 14.80
N LYS A 124 6.14 -3.28 14.02
CA LYS A 124 7.40 -2.88 13.37
C LYS A 124 7.25 -1.71 12.40
N LEU A 125 6.10 -1.58 11.74
CA LEU A 125 5.83 -0.45 10.85
C LEU A 125 5.67 0.85 11.64
N LEU A 126 4.88 0.81 12.73
CA LEU A 126 4.56 1.98 13.56
C LEU A 126 5.77 2.48 14.36
N MET A 127 6.67 1.57 14.77
CA MET A 127 7.89 1.91 15.53
C MET A 127 9.04 2.43 14.65
N ASN A 128 8.86 2.48 13.32
CA ASN A 128 9.87 2.93 12.37
C ASN A 128 9.54 4.31 11.79
N GLN A 129 10.51 4.92 11.11
CA GLN A 129 10.29 6.17 10.39
C GLN A 129 9.40 5.95 9.16
N VAL A 130 8.15 6.39 9.24
CA VAL A 130 7.17 6.33 8.13
C VAL A 130 7.13 7.69 7.41
N LYS A 131 7.12 7.66 6.07
CA LYS A 131 6.94 8.86 5.22
C LYS A 131 5.75 8.66 4.30
N VAL A 132 4.77 9.56 4.38
CA VAL A 132 3.63 9.63 3.45
C VAL A 132 3.97 10.65 2.36
N ARG A 133 3.78 10.28 1.08
CA ARG A 133 4.02 11.14 -0.08
C ARG A 133 2.71 11.32 -0.84
N THR A 134 2.35 12.57 -1.11
CA THR A 134 1.08 12.94 -1.74
C THR A 134 1.29 13.39 -3.18
N PHE A 135 0.43 12.92 -4.07
CA PHE A 135 0.41 13.30 -5.48
C PHE A 135 -1.05 13.55 -5.90
N ILE A 136 -1.33 14.65 -6.58
CA ILE A 136 -2.68 15.10 -6.94
C ILE A 136 -2.79 15.26 -8.46
N TYR A 137 -3.84 14.69 -9.04
CA TYR A 137 -4.09 14.69 -10.48
C TYR A 137 -5.60 14.71 -10.74
N LYS A 138 -6.02 15.26 -11.88
CA LYS A 138 -7.36 15.08 -12.46
C LYS A 138 -7.36 13.91 -13.44
N GLU A 139 -8.49 13.22 -13.55
CA GLU A 139 -8.72 12.27 -14.64
C GLU A 139 -8.50 12.99 -15.99
N GLY A 140 -7.60 12.45 -16.82
CA GLY A 140 -7.18 13.09 -18.08
C GLY A 140 -6.10 14.17 -17.98
N ASP A 141 -5.61 14.57 -16.79
CA ASP A 141 -4.51 15.55 -16.65
C ASP A 141 -3.18 15.10 -17.27
N THR A 142 -3.09 13.81 -17.56
CA THR A 142 -1.86 13.23 -18.06
C THR A 142 -2.00 12.91 -19.53
N VAL A 143 -1.31 13.73 -20.33
CA VAL A 143 -0.90 13.31 -21.67
C VAL A 143 -0.20 11.98 -21.51
N THR A 144 -0.85 10.95 -22.02
CA THR A 144 -0.34 9.60 -22.01
C THR A 144 0.45 9.45 -23.29
N ILE A 145 1.77 9.30 -23.15
CA ILE A 145 2.66 9.15 -24.30
C ILE A 145 2.90 7.66 -24.48
N ASN A 146 2.42 7.12 -25.59
CA ASN A 146 2.58 5.73 -25.94
C ASN A 146 3.80 5.54 -26.85
N TYR A 147 4.65 4.59 -26.49
CA TYR A 147 5.78 4.16 -27.28
C TYR A 147 5.59 2.68 -27.62
N ALA A 148 5.24 2.39 -28.87
CA ALA A 148 4.86 1.06 -29.32
C ALA A 148 5.84 0.48 -30.34
N ASN A 149 5.98 -0.84 -30.32
CA ASN A 149 6.49 -1.65 -31.43
C ASN A 149 5.51 -2.79 -31.76
N GLU A 150 5.95 -3.82 -32.50
CA GLU A 150 5.07 -4.94 -32.89
C GLU A 150 4.56 -5.76 -31.70
N ASN A 151 5.28 -5.79 -30.57
CA ASN A 151 5.01 -6.70 -29.46
C ASN A 151 4.49 -6.01 -28.19
N ILE A 152 4.94 -4.77 -27.92
CA ILE A 152 4.66 -4.08 -26.67
C ILE A 152 4.46 -2.57 -26.87
N THR A 153 3.50 -2.01 -26.14
CA THR A 153 3.30 -0.58 -25.96
C THR A 153 3.70 -0.19 -24.54
N VAL A 154 4.70 0.67 -24.41
CA VAL A 154 5.06 1.31 -23.14
C VAL A 154 4.31 2.63 -23.01
N VAL A 155 3.52 2.73 -21.95
CA VAL A 155 2.69 3.88 -21.62
C VAL A 155 3.44 4.74 -20.61
N TRP A 156 3.75 5.98 -20.96
CA TRP A 156 4.41 6.93 -20.06
C TRP A 156 3.48 8.08 -19.70
N ARG A 157 3.36 8.35 -18.40
CA ARG A 157 2.58 9.44 -17.83
C ARG A 157 3.54 10.42 -17.11
N PRO A 158 4.09 11.44 -17.80
CA PRO A 158 5.20 12.25 -17.28
C PRO A 158 4.93 12.90 -15.93
N LYS A 159 3.70 13.38 -15.70
CA LYS A 159 3.29 14.01 -14.43
C LYS A 159 3.31 13.05 -13.24
N PHE A 160 3.22 11.74 -13.47
CA PHE A 160 3.37 10.73 -12.42
C PHE A 160 4.85 10.44 -12.12
N CYS A 161 5.82 10.89 -12.92
CA CYS A 161 7.22 10.49 -12.74
C CYS A 161 7.83 11.13 -11.49
N GLN A 162 8.14 10.31 -10.48
CA GLN A 162 8.89 10.75 -9.29
C GLN A 162 10.41 10.81 -9.52
N HIS A 163 10.86 10.68 -10.78
CA HIS A 163 12.27 10.74 -11.17
C HIS A 163 13.20 9.85 -10.33
N SER A 164 12.74 8.65 -9.99
CA SER A 164 13.55 7.67 -9.25
C SER A 164 14.80 7.16 -9.99
N THR A 165 14.99 7.60 -11.24
CA THR A 165 16.06 7.24 -12.21
C THR A 165 16.21 5.76 -12.55
N ARG A 166 15.46 4.86 -11.91
CA ARG A 166 15.55 3.40 -12.13
C ARG A 166 15.37 2.98 -13.57
N CYS A 167 14.40 3.56 -14.27
CA CYS A 167 14.05 3.23 -15.64
C CYS A 167 15.29 3.26 -16.54
N TRP A 168 15.93 4.42 -16.66
CA TRP A 168 17.06 4.61 -17.57
C TRP A 168 18.40 4.15 -17.02
N THR A 169 18.59 4.12 -15.69
CA THR A 169 19.84 3.60 -15.11
C THR A 169 19.95 2.07 -15.23
N GLN A 170 18.82 1.34 -15.23
CA GLN A 170 18.82 -0.12 -15.27
C GLN A 170 18.47 -0.71 -16.64
N LEU A 171 17.83 0.06 -17.53
CA LEU A 171 17.58 -0.34 -18.91
C LEU A 171 17.81 0.85 -19.88
N PRO A 172 19.05 1.34 -19.99
CA PRO A 172 19.39 2.54 -20.79
C PRO A 172 19.17 2.36 -22.29
N MET A 173 19.11 1.11 -22.77
CA MET A 173 18.81 0.82 -24.18
C MET A 173 17.34 1.11 -24.54
N VAL A 174 16.45 1.13 -23.54
CA VAL A 174 15.01 1.41 -23.71
C VAL A 174 14.64 2.79 -23.22
N PHE A 175 15.07 3.20 -22.02
CA PHE A 175 14.72 4.50 -21.46
C PHE A 175 15.89 5.48 -21.65
N LYS A 176 15.72 6.46 -22.53
CA LYS A 176 16.75 7.39 -23.01
C LYS A 176 16.36 8.84 -22.65
N PRO A 177 16.63 9.31 -21.41
CA PRO A 177 16.08 10.55 -20.90
C PRO A 177 16.52 11.81 -21.64
N ASN A 178 17.67 11.73 -22.32
CA ASN A 178 18.26 12.83 -23.06
C ASN A 178 17.83 12.87 -24.53
N LEU A 179 16.92 11.98 -24.95
CA LEU A 179 16.43 11.93 -26.33
C LEU A 179 14.99 12.42 -26.44
N LYS A 180 14.65 12.97 -27.62
CA LYS A 180 13.30 13.39 -27.96
C LYS A 180 12.29 12.24 -27.87
N LYS A 181 12.66 11.04 -28.34
CA LYS A 181 11.97 9.80 -27.99
C LYS A 181 12.57 9.25 -26.70
N TRP A 182 11.91 9.56 -25.58
CA TRP A 182 12.36 9.17 -24.25
C TRP A 182 12.34 7.65 -24.03
N ILE A 183 11.42 6.92 -24.67
CA ILE A 183 11.36 5.45 -24.64
C ILE A 183 11.55 4.88 -26.05
N ASP A 184 12.37 3.84 -26.14
CA ASP A 184 12.65 3.05 -27.32
C ASP A 184 12.18 1.60 -27.07
N PRO A 185 10.96 1.22 -27.48
CA PRO A 185 10.38 -0.10 -27.21
C PRO A 185 11.11 -1.24 -27.94
N ASP A 186 11.97 -0.93 -28.92
CA ASP A 186 12.81 -1.90 -29.63
C ASP A 186 14.16 -2.13 -28.94
N GLY A 187 14.46 -1.39 -27.87
CA GLY A 187 15.73 -1.47 -27.16
C GLY A 187 15.94 -2.75 -26.35
N ALA A 188 14.91 -3.57 -26.13
CA ALA A 188 14.99 -4.85 -25.43
C ALA A 188 13.77 -5.75 -25.73
N ALA A 189 13.86 -7.03 -25.35
CA ALA A 189 12.73 -7.96 -25.41
C ALA A 189 11.55 -7.49 -24.54
N PRO A 190 10.29 -7.72 -24.95
CA PRO A 190 9.09 -7.27 -24.24
C PRO A 190 9.05 -7.64 -22.75
N GLU A 191 9.47 -8.86 -22.40
CA GLU A 191 9.47 -9.36 -21.03
C GLU A 191 10.42 -8.54 -20.14
N ARG A 192 11.56 -8.13 -20.69
CA ARG A 192 12.55 -7.30 -20.00
C ARG A 192 12.07 -5.86 -19.84
N ILE A 193 11.32 -5.35 -20.82
CA ILE A 193 10.69 -4.03 -20.74
C ILE A 193 9.59 -4.05 -19.67
N GLU A 194 8.72 -5.06 -19.67
CA GLU A 194 7.71 -5.28 -18.64
C GLU A 194 8.33 -5.29 -17.24
N GLU A 195 9.37 -6.11 -17.03
CA GLU A 195 10.03 -6.21 -15.72
C GLU A 195 10.52 -4.83 -15.25
N GLN A 196 11.08 -4.04 -16.16
CA GLN A 196 11.58 -2.71 -15.85
C GLN A 196 10.46 -1.70 -15.58
N VAL A 197 9.38 -1.74 -16.37
CA VAL A 197 8.19 -0.89 -16.19
C VAL A 197 7.55 -1.16 -14.83
N ARG A 198 7.39 -2.43 -14.42
CA ARG A 198 6.85 -2.82 -13.11
C ARG A 198 7.67 -2.30 -11.92
N ARG A 199 8.94 -1.95 -12.12
CA ARG A 199 9.81 -1.37 -11.10
C ARG A 199 9.63 0.15 -10.92
N CYS A 200 8.82 0.79 -11.76
CA CYS A 200 8.47 2.21 -11.66
C CYS A 200 7.73 2.45 -10.33
N PRO A 201 8.33 3.18 -9.37
CA PRO A 201 7.72 3.35 -8.06
C PRO A 201 6.51 4.27 -8.12
N SER A 202 6.36 5.08 -9.15
CA SER A 202 5.29 6.07 -9.20
C SER A 202 4.10 5.70 -10.07
N GLY A 203 4.12 4.52 -10.71
CA GLY A 203 3.10 4.17 -11.72
C GLY A 203 3.17 5.05 -12.97
N ALA A 204 4.24 5.83 -13.14
CA ALA A 204 4.41 6.69 -14.32
C ALA A 204 4.69 5.92 -15.60
N LEU A 205 5.04 4.65 -15.46
CA LEU A 205 5.24 3.73 -16.56
C LEU A 205 4.24 2.59 -16.37
N ASP A 206 3.58 2.23 -17.47
CA ASP A 206 2.68 1.10 -17.59
C ASP A 206 2.93 0.45 -18.97
N PHE A 207 2.38 -0.74 -19.23
CA PHE A 207 2.60 -1.43 -20.50
C PHE A 207 1.39 -2.25 -20.94
N LYS A 208 1.32 -2.54 -22.24
CA LYS A 208 0.35 -3.46 -22.86
C LYS A 208 1.06 -4.29 -23.92
N TYR A 209 0.76 -5.59 -24.00
CA TYR A 209 1.16 -6.40 -25.14
C TYR A 209 0.23 -6.08 -26.32
N ASN A 210 0.81 -5.95 -27.51
CA ASN A 210 0.05 -5.66 -28.72
C ASN A 210 -0.46 -6.99 -29.30
N SER A 211 -1.74 -7.05 -29.64
CA SER A 211 -2.28 -8.20 -30.39
C SER A 211 -2.05 -7.96 -31.89
N PRO A 212 -2.04 -9.00 -32.75
CA PRO A 212 -1.94 -8.85 -34.20
C PRO A 212 -3.02 -7.96 -34.84
N GLU A 213 -4.08 -7.62 -34.10
CA GLU A 213 -5.20 -6.78 -34.54
C GLU A 213 -5.00 -5.27 -34.23
N ASP A 214 -4.03 -4.91 -33.38
CA ASP A 214 -3.78 -3.53 -32.92
C ASP A 214 -2.84 -2.73 -33.85
N SER A 215 -2.30 -3.35 -34.90
CA SER A 215 -1.29 -2.77 -35.79
C SER A 215 -1.87 -1.90 -36.91
N LYS A 216 -2.79 -0.98 -36.60
CA LYS A 216 -3.11 0.11 -37.54
C LYS A 216 -2.42 1.39 -37.08
N PRO A 217 -1.47 1.94 -37.85
CA PRO A 217 -0.84 3.20 -37.50
C PRO A 217 -1.85 4.34 -37.66
N ASP A 218 -2.04 5.12 -36.60
CA ASP A 218 -2.65 6.46 -36.68
C ASP A 218 -1.69 7.38 -37.45
N ASN A 219 -1.96 7.54 -38.75
CA ASN A 219 -1.44 8.63 -39.57
C ASN A 219 -2.33 9.86 -39.34
N ASN A 220 -1.83 10.88 -38.62
CA ASN A 220 -1.58 12.25 -39.12
C ASN A 220 -1.07 13.16 -37.99
#